data_AF-A0A4R2MRC6-F1
#
_entry.id   AF-A0A4R2MRC6-F1
#
_cell.length_a   1.000
_cell.length_b   1.000
_cell.length_c   1.000
_cell.angle_alpha   90.00
_cell.angle_beta   90.00
_cell.angle_gamma   90.00
#
_symmetry.space_group_name_H-M   'P 1'
#
loop_
_entity.id
_entity.type
_entity.pdbx_description
1 polymer ?
#
loop_
_entity_poly.entity_id
_entity_poly.type
_entity_poly.pdbx_seq_one_letter_code
_entity_poly.pdbx_strand_id
1 'polypeptide(L)'
;MKKIIMLSAIGFMLSGCIWDLYPSYVVSDMGYFVDKNGNKAPIEDRHECSKGIGDLEFYAECLYTKGYRFRTESFAYCYRRPKSCEIYNKYR
;
A
#
# COMPACT_ATOMS: atom_id res chain seq x y z
N MET A 1 41.21 8.93 -2.20
CA MET A 1 40.42 8.46 -1.04
C MET A 1 39.34 9.46 -0.61
N LYS A 2 39.65 10.74 -0.32
CA LYS A 2 38.64 11.75 0.08
C LYS A 2 37.47 11.94 -0.91
N LYS A 3 37.73 11.84 -2.23
CA LYS A 3 36.70 11.98 -3.28
C LYS A 3 35.67 10.83 -3.31
N ILE A 4 36.06 9.62 -2.91
CA ILE A 4 35.18 8.44 -2.91
C ILE A 4 34.21 8.49 -1.72
N ILE A 5 34.68 8.95 -0.56
CA ILE A 5 33.87 9.13 0.66
C ILE A 5 32.79 10.21 0.45
N MET A 6 33.12 11.26 -0.32
CA MET A 6 32.17 12.33 -0.64
C MET A 6 31.06 11.85 -1.59
N LEU A 7 31.39 11.00 -2.57
CA LEU A 7 30.43 10.37 -3.48
C LEU A 7 29.50 9.38 -2.77
N SER A 8 30.01 8.60 -1.81
CA SER A 8 29.18 7.69 -1.01
C SER A 8 28.24 8.45 -0.07
N ALA A 9 28.68 9.58 0.50
CA ALA A 9 27.84 10.40 1.39
C ALA A 9 26.65 11.04 0.64
N ILE A 10 26.86 11.50 -0.60
CA ILE A 10 25.79 12.05 -1.46
C ILE A 10 24.79 10.96 -1.87
N GLY A 11 25.28 9.75 -2.19
CA GLY A 11 24.41 8.61 -2.53
C GLY A 11 23.46 8.20 -1.40
N PHE A 12 23.96 8.16 -0.15
CA PHE A 12 23.14 7.84 1.01
C PHE A 12 22.09 8.92 1.31
N MET A 13 22.44 10.21 1.21
CA MET A 13 21.49 11.30 1.43
C MET A 13 20.39 11.36 0.37
N LEU A 14 20.70 11.05 -0.89
CA LEU A 14 19.69 11.02 -1.97
C LEU A 14 18.76 9.80 -1.88
N SER A 15 19.23 8.67 -1.35
CA SER A 15 18.38 7.48 -1.20
C SER A 15 17.31 7.60 -0.10
N GLY A 16 17.57 8.40 0.94
CA GLY A 16 16.64 8.58 2.07
C GLY A 16 15.43 9.45 1.73
N CYS A 17 15.62 10.52 0.96
CA CYS A 17 14.56 11.49 0.69
C CYS A 17 13.51 11.03 -0.33
N ILE A 18 13.80 10.01 -1.15
CA ILE A 18 12.85 9.51 -2.17
C ILE A 18 11.60 8.93 -1.51
N TRP A 19 11.77 8.28 -0.36
CA TRP A 19 10.69 7.61 0.34
C TRP A 19 9.79 8.56 1.09
N ASP A 20 10.18 9.81 1.34
CA ASP A 20 9.37 10.86 1.98
C ASP A 20 8.64 11.75 0.94
N LEU A 21 9.11 11.77 -0.31
CA LEU A 21 8.56 12.62 -1.37
C LEU A 21 7.17 12.21 -1.85
N TYR A 22 6.77 10.94 -1.70
CA TYR A 22 5.44 10.50 -2.13
C TYR A 22 4.36 11.04 -1.20
N PRO A 23 3.34 11.74 -1.71
CA PRO A 23 2.24 12.17 -0.87
C PRO A 23 1.41 10.96 -0.41
N SER A 24 0.80 11.09 0.76
CA SER A 24 0.10 10.00 1.47
C SER A 24 -0.99 9.31 0.62
N TYR A 25 -1.65 10.04 -0.29
CA TYR A 25 -2.68 9.51 -1.19
C TYR A 25 -2.10 8.60 -2.29
N VAL A 26 -0.95 8.94 -2.87
CA VAL A 26 -0.26 8.09 -3.86
C VAL A 26 0.11 6.75 -3.25
N VAL A 27 0.56 6.79 -2.00
CA VAL A 27 0.89 5.58 -1.24
C VAL A 27 -0.38 4.76 -0.99
N SER A 28 -1.49 5.38 -0.57
CA SER A 28 -2.75 4.66 -0.36
C SER A 28 -3.24 3.92 -1.62
N ASP A 29 -3.04 4.50 -2.81
CA ASP A 29 -3.44 3.87 -4.09
C ASP A 29 -2.59 2.66 -4.50
N MET A 30 -1.45 2.43 -3.84
CA MET A 30 -0.57 1.28 -4.08
C MET A 30 -1.05 -0.01 -3.42
N GLY A 31 -2.03 0.06 -2.51
CA GLY A 31 -2.71 -1.09 -1.93
C GLY A 31 -4.15 -1.14 -2.42
N TYR A 32 -4.51 -2.17 -3.18
CA TYR A 32 -5.84 -2.27 -3.78
C TYR A 32 -6.33 -3.71 -3.81
N PHE A 33 -7.66 -3.88 -3.90
CA PHE A 33 -8.29 -5.19 -4.00
C PHE A 33 -8.67 -5.45 -5.46
N VAL A 34 -8.41 -6.65 -5.97
CA VAL A 34 -8.70 -7.05 -7.35
C VAL A 34 -9.54 -8.30 -7.44
N ASP A 35 -10.35 -8.43 -8.49
CA ASP A 35 -11.08 -9.65 -8.80
C ASP A 35 -10.14 -10.72 -9.40
N LYS A 36 -10.69 -11.89 -9.73
CA LYS A 36 -9.96 -12.99 -10.39
C LYS A 36 -9.36 -12.63 -11.76
N ASN A 37 -9.85 -11.57 -12.40
CA ASN A 37 -9.39 -11.08 -13.70
C ASN A 37 -8.36 -9.95 -13.56
N GLY A 38 -8.06 -9.51 -12.33
CA GLY A 38 -7.16 -8.39 -12.04
C GLY A 38 -7.82 -7.02 -12.05
N ASN A 39 -9.15 -6.92 -12.20
CA ASN A 39 -9.85 -5.64 -12.15
C ASN A 39 -9.96 -5.15 -10.71
N LYS A 40 -9.69 -3.86 -10.49
CA LYS A 40 -9.85 -3.25 -9.16
C LYS A 40 -11.32 -3.31 -8.71
N ALA A 41 -11.52 -3.52 -7.40
CA ALA A 41 -12.84 -3.47 -6.79
C ALA A 41 -13.55 -2.14 -7.15
N PRO A 42 -14.80 -2.19 -7.63
CA PRO A 42 -15.55 -1.01 -8.04
C PRO A 42 -15.84 -0.11 -6.83
N ILE A 43 -16.21 1.15 -7.10
CA ILE A 43 -16.41 2.14 -6.03
C ILE A 43 -17.57 1.72 -5.13
N GLU A 44 -18.60 1.12 -5.69
CA GLU A 44 -19.82 0.66 -5.02
C GLU A 44 -19.48 -0.37 -3.94
N ASP A 45 -18.70 -1.41 -4.29
CA ASP A 45 -18.27 -2.44 -3.34
C ASP A 45 -17.34 -1.88 -2.26
N ARG A 46 -16.40 -1.00 -2.64
CA ARG A 46 -15.51 -0.34 -1.66
C ARG A 46 -16.30 0.54 -0.70
N HIS A 47 -17.28 1.29 -1.20
CA HIS A 47 -18.12 2.15 -0.38
C HIS A 47 -19.03 1.33 0.56
N GLU A 48 -19.63 0.25 0.05
CA GLU A 48 -20.41 -0.69 0.86
C GLU A 48 -19.57 -1.27 2.00
N CYS A 49 -18.37 -1.80 1.70
CA CYS A 49 -17.49 -2.37 2.71
C CYS A 49 -16.91 -1.32 3.67
N SER A 50 -16.83 -0.05 3.27
CA SER A 50 -16.36 1.04 4.14
C SER A 50 -17.38 1.51 5.18
N LYS A 51 -18.64 1.05 5.09
CA LYS A 51 -19.68 1.36 6.09
C LYS A 51 -19.41 0.73 7.46
N GLY A 52 -18.56 -0.30 7.52
CA GLY A 52 -18.00 -0.81 8.76
C GLY A 52 -16.95 0.15 9.32
N ILE A 53 -17.43 1.08 10.14
CA ILE A 53 -16.73 2.14 10.89
C ILE A 53 -15.23 1.85 11.12
N GLY A 54 -14.35 2.41 10.28
CA GLY A 54 -12.91 2.52 10.51
C GLY A 54 -12.12 1.22 10.74
N ASP A 55 -12.78 0.07 10.62
CA ASP A 55 -12.19 -1.24 10.88
C ASP A 55 -11.63 -1.81 9.57
N LEU A 56 -10.30 -1.81 9.50
CA LEU A 56 -9.55 -2.31 8.35
C LEU A 56 -9.77 -3.81 8.14
N GLU A 57 -9.97 -4.58 9.21
CA GLU A 57 -10.15 -6.04 9.13
C GLU A 57 -11.53 -6.35 8.56
N PHE A 58 -12.57 -5.69 9.06
CA PHE A 58 -13.91 -5.77 8.48
C PHE A 58 -13.93 -5.37 7.01
N TYR A 59 -13.30 -4.25 6.65
CA TYR A 59 -13.23 -3.78 5.26
C TYR A 59 -12.61 -4.83 4.33
N ALA A 60 -11.49 -5.42 4.76
CA ALA A 60 -10.76 -6.42 3.98
C ALA A 60 -11.54 -7.73 3.87
N GLU A 61 -12.16 -8.19 4.95
CA GLU A 61 -13.01 -9.39 4.97
C GLU A 61 -14.24 -9.23 4.06
N CYS A 62 -14.88 -8.07 4.08
CA CYS A 62 -16.02 -7.76 3.22
C CYS A 62 -15.65 -7.86 1.74
N LEU A 63 -14.54 -7.24 1.33
CA LEU A 63 -14.06 -7.34 -0.06
C LEU A 63 -13.62 -8.76 -0.42
N TYR A 64 -12.98 -9.47 0.51
CA TYR A 64 -12.57 -10.86 0.30
C TYR A 64 -13.77 -11.78 0.05
N THR A 65 -14.84 -11.61 0.83
CA THR A 65 -16.09 -12.35 0.70
C THR A 65 -16.79 -12.08 -0.64
N LYS A 66 -16.67 -10.87 -1.17
CA LYS A 66 -17.13 -10.50 -2.52
C LYS A 66 -16.25 -11.04 -3.65
N GLY A 67 -15.18 -11.77 -3.33
CA GLY A 67 -14.30 -12.42 -4.31
C GLY A 67 -13.09 -11.58 -4.73
N TYR A 68 -12.80 -10.48 -4.04
CA TYR A 68 -11.60 -9.70 -4.27
C TYR A 68 -10.41 -10.22 -3.46
N ARG A 69 -9.20 -9.90 -3.90
CA ARG A 69 -7.94 -10.24 -3.22
C ARG A 69 -7.06 -9.01 -3.10
N PHE A 70 -6.39 -8.87 -1.97
CA PHE A 70 -5.47 -7.76 -1.77
C PHE A 70 -4.26 -7.89 -2.68
N ARG A 71 -3.90 -6.80 -3.34
CA ARG A 71 -2.69 -6.66 -4.16
C ARG A 71 -1.99 -5.37 -3.79
N THR A 72 -0.66 -5.47 -3.78
CA THR A 72 0.22 -4.31 -3.73
C THR A 72 1.47 -4.64 -4.51
N GLU A 73 1.86 -3.71 -5.38
CA GLU A 73 3.07 -3.82 -6.21
C GLU A 73 4.23 -3.01 -5.62
N SER A 74 4.01 -2.34 -4.49
CA SER A 74 4.97 -1.40 -3.92
C SER A 74 5.30 -1.76 -2.48
N PHE A 75 6.59 -2.03 -2.25
CA PHE A 75 7.13 -2.12 -0.88
C PHE A 75 6.87 -0.84 -0.08
N ALA A 76 6.77 0.32 -0.75
CA ALA A 76 6.49 1.60 -0.10
C ALA A 76 5.11 1.66 0.55
N TYR A 77 4.11 0.90 0.05
CA TYR A 77 2.82 0.78 0.72
C TYR A 77 3.00 0.21 2.12
N CYS A 78 3.63 -0.95 2.23
CA CYS A 78 3.81 -1.65 3.51
C CYS A 78 4.75 -0.90 4.45
N TYR A 79 5.79 -0.24 3.91
CA TYR A 79 6.69 0.58 4.72
C TYR A 79 5.96 1.76 5.39
N ARG A 80 5.10 2.48 4.65
CA ARG A 80 4.38 3.65 5.17
C ARG A 80 3.05 3.33 5.83
N ARG A 81 2.45 2.18 5.53
CA ARG A 81 1.18 1.69 6.05
C ARG A 81 1.32 0.28 6.63
N PRO A 82 2.18 0.08 7.64
CA PRO A 82 2.47 -1.25 8.16
C PRO A 82 1.22 -1.96 8.68
N LYS A 83 0.37 -1.25 9.42
CA LYS A 83 -0.87 -1.80 10.00
C LYS A 83 -1.87 -2.29 8.93
N SER A 84 -2.18 -1.47 7.92
CA SER A 84 -3.12 -1.89 6.88
C SER A 84 -2.52 -2.96 5.97
N CYS A 85 -1.21 -2.89 5.68
CA CYS A 85 -0.54 -3.94 4.92
C CYS A 85 -0.58 -5.28 5.66
N GLU A 86 -0.32 -5.31 6.97
CA GLU A 86 -0.39 -6.53 7.78
C GLU A 86 -1.80 -7.15 7.74
N ILE A 87 -2.83 -6.35 7.97
CA ILE A 87 -4.22 -6.82 7.95
C ILE A 87 -4.60 -7.30 6.54
N TYR A 88 -4.35 -6.49 5.50
CA TYR A 88 -4.77 -6.80 4.14
C TYR A 88 -4.00 -7.98 3.54
N ASN A 89 -2.76 -8.23 3.95
CA ASN A 89 -1.98 -9.39 3.50
C ASN A 89 -2.60 -10.73 3.90
N LYS A 90 -3.47 -10.79 4.93
CA LYS A 90 -4.25 -12.00 5.24
C LYS A 90 -5.19 -12.41 4.10
N TYR A 91 -5.55 -11.48 3.21
CA TYR A 91 -6.54 -11.63 2.15
C TYR A 91 -5.92 -11.58 0.74
N ARG A 92 -4.63 -11.90 0.62
CA ARG A 92 -3.88 -11.89 -0.64
C ARG A 92 -4.30 -13.02 -1.61
#